data_AF-A0A7S3NEA2-F1
#
_entry.id   AF-A0A7S3NEA2-F1
#
_cell.length_a   1.000
_cell.length_b   1.000
_cell.length_c   1.000
_cell.angle_alpha   90.00
_cell.angle_beta   90.00
_cell.angle_gamma   90.00
#
_symmetry.space_group_name_H-M   'P 1'
#
loop_
_entity.id
_entity.type
_entity.pdbx_description
1 polymer ?
#
loop_
_entity_poly.entity_id
_entity_poly.type
_entity_poly.pdbx_seq_one_letter_code
_entity_poly.pdbx_strand_id
1 'polypeptide(L)'
;TIPNVSWDDVGALAKIRNELQVSIVDPIRKPEKYEKVGLLAPAGVLLFGPPGCGKTLVAKAVSNESKANFISIKGPELLNKYVGESERAIRQLFGRARASAPC
;
A
#
# COMPACT_ATOMS: atom_id res chain seq x y z
N THR A 1 -4.91 -3.86 -10.64
CA THR A 1 -5.46 -2.80 -11.53
C THR A 1 -5.10 -1.46 -10.94
N ILE A 2 -4.58 -0.55 -11.76
CA ILE A 2 -4.18 0.79 -11.30
C ILE A 2 -5.46 1.62 -11.10
N PRO A 3 -5.72 2.18 -9.91
CA PRO A 3 -6.92 2.98 -9.67
C PRO A 3 -6.84 4.34 -10.39
N ASN A 4 -7.96 4.79 -10.97
CA ASN A 4 -8.11 6.12 -11.61
C ASN A 4 -8.27 7.28 -10.60
N VAL A 5 -7.71 7.15 -9.39
CA VAL A 5 -7.78 8.21 -8.36
C VAL A 5 -6.45 8.93 -8.33
N SER A 6 -6.49 10.26 -8.38
CA SER A 6 -5.31 11.13 -8.34
C SER A 6 -5.20 11.83 -6.99
N TRP A 7 -4.07 12.50 -6.74
CA TRP A 7 -3.93 13.33 -5.54
C TRP A 7 -4.82 14.57 -5.55
N ASP A 8 -5.32 14.97 -6.71
CA ASP A 8 -6.26 16.10 -6.84
C ASP A 8 -7.60 15.77 -6.16
N ASP A 9 -7.97 14.48 -6.17
CA ASP A 9 -9.17 13.96 -5.52
C ASP A 9 -9.05 13.87 -3.99
N VAL A 10 -7.83 14.08 -3.44
CA VAL A 10 -7.54 13.96 -2.00
C VAL A 10 -7.34 15.35 -1.40
N GLY A 11 -8.43 15.95 -0.93
CA GLY A 11 -8.42 17.27 -0.30
C GLY A 11 -7.82 17.30 1.11
N ALA A 12 -7.16 18.41 1.46
CA ALA A 12 -6.77 18.81 2.82
C ALA A 12 -5.83 17.86 3.64
N LEU A 13 -5.16 16.90 3.00
CA LEU A 13 -4.29 15.92 3.68
C LEU A 13 -2.81 16.05 3.28
N ALA A 14 -2.33 17.27 3.02
CA ALA A 14 -0.99 17.54 2.50
C ALA A 14 0.16 16.99 3.38
N LYS A 15 0.02 17.03 4.71
CA LYS A 15 1.01 16.47 5.63
C LYS A 15 1.16 14.95 5.45
N ILE A 16 0.03 14.25 5.47
CA ILE A 16 -0.03 12.79 5.31
C ILE A 16 0.44 12.39 3.91
N ARG A 17 0.10 13.19 2.88
CA ARG A 17 0.61 13.01 1.52
C ARG A 17 2.14 13.01 1.48
N ASN A 18 2.77 14.03 2.06
CA ASN A 18 4.23 14.13 2.07
C ASN A 18 4.86 12.94 2.81
N GLU A 19 4.28 12.54 3.94
CA GLU A 19 4.74 11.39 4.72
C GLU A 19 4.65 10.08 3.92
N LEU A 20 3.54 9.85 3.21
CA LEU A 20 3.34 8.71 2.33
C LEU A 20 4.27 8.74 1.11
N GLN A 21 4.55 9.93 0.58
CA GLN A 21 5.44 10.09 -0.57
C GLN A 21 6.88 9.73 -0.21
N VAL A 22 7.37 10.23 0.92
CA VAL A 22 8.72 9.92 1.42
C VAL A 22 8.84 8.46 1.86
N SER A 23 7.79 7.89 2.45
CA SER A 23 7.82 6.51 2.95
C SER A 23 7.57 5.46 1.87
N ILE A 24 6.83 5.74 0.80
CA ILE A 24 6.47 4.73 -0.22
C ILE A 24 7.05 5.09 -1.59
N VAL A 25 6.85 6.32 -2.07
CA VAL A 25 7.17 6.68 -3.46
C VAL A 25 8.68 6.88 -3.65
N ASP A 26 9.36 7.62 -2.77
CA ASP A 26 10.80 7.85 -2.86
C ASP A 26 11.66 6.57 -2.77
N PRO A 27 11.41 5.60 -1.87
CA PRO A 27 12.19 4.36 -1.85
C PRO A 27 11.97 3.51 -3.11
N ILE A 28 10.77 3.52 -3.70
CA ILE A 28 10.50 2.84 -4.98
C ILE A 28 11.22 3.55 -6.14
N ARG A 29 11.25 4.89 -6.16
CA ARG A 29 11.87 5.67 -7.24
C ARG A 29 13.39 5.76 -7.15
N LYS A 30 13.98 5.78 -5.95
CA LYS A 30 15.41 6.01 -5.71
C LYS A 30 16.00 5.00 -4.72
N PRO A 31 15.96 3.69 -5.00
CA PRO A 31 16.43 2.66 -4.07
C PRO A 31 17.90 2.86 -3.66
N GLU A 32 18.75 3.31 -4.59
CA GLU A 32 20.19 3.52 -4.34
C GLU A 32 20.49 4.52 -3.21
N LYS A 33 19.63 5.52 -2.99
CA LYS A 33 19.82 6.51 -1.92
C LYS A 33 19.51 5.91 -0.55
N TYR A 34 18.49 5.07 -0.47
CA TYR A 34 18.08 4.43 0.78
C TYR A 34 19.03 3.30 1.16
N GLU A 35 19.56 2.58 0.17
CA GLU A 35 20.57 1.53 0.36
C GLU A 35 21.88 2.09 0.96
N LYS A 36 22.33 3.26 0.47
CA LYS A 36 23.52 3.96 1.01
C LYS A 36 23.37 4.42 2.46
N VAL A 37 22.13 4.64 2.91
CA VAL A 37 21.82 5.07 4.28
C VAL A 37 21.54 3.86 5.19
N GLY A 38 21.57 2.63 4.64
CA GLY A 38 21.29 1.40 5.40
C GLY A 38 19.81 1.22 5.75
N LEU A 39 18.91 1.97 5.11
CA LEU A 39 17.47 1.84 5.29
C LEU A 39 16.97 0.69 4.42
N LEU A 40 16.85 -0.49 5.03
CA LEU A 40 16.06 -1.61 4.49
C LEU A 40 14.59 -1.18 4.44
N ALA A 41 13.96 -1.43 3.29
CA ALA A 41 12.59 -1.11 2.87
C ALA A 41 11.61 -0.58 3.95
N PRO A 42 10.84 0.47 3.64
CA PRO A 42 9.94 1.11 4.59
C PRO A 42 8.99 0.11 5.27
N ALA A 43 8.99 0.11 6.60
CA ALA A 43 8.01 -0.60 7.41
C ALA A 43 6.62 -0.04 7.09
N GLY A 44 5.66 -0.91 6.77
CA GLY A 44 4.36 -0.54 6.19
C GLY A 44 3.61 0.56 6.94
N VAL A 45 2.74 1.28 6.22
CA VAL A 45 2.00 2.43 6.78
C VAL A 45 0.62 2.00 7.27
N LEU A 46 0.27 2.42 8.48
CA LEU A 46 -1.07 2.21 9.06
C LEU A 46 -1.90 3.50 9.01
N LEU A 47 -2.98 3.48 8.23
CA LEU A 47 -3.94 4.59 8.16
C LEU A 47 -5.11 4.32 9.12
N PHE A 48 -5.20 5.07 10.22
CA PHE A 48 -6.26 4.95 11.24
C PHE A 48 -7.08 6.24 11.41
N GLY A 49 -8.33 6.13 11.87
CA GLY A 49 -9.22 7.24 12.23
C GLY A 49 -10.69 6.99 11.82
N PRO A 50 -11.59 7.98 12.01
CA PRO A 50 -13.02 7.79 11.81
C PRO A 50 -13.40 7.43 10.37
N PRO A 51 -14.56 6.76 10.17
CA PRO A 51 -15.06 6.46 8.83
C PRO A 51 -15.36 7.76 8.07
N GLY A 52 -15.10 7.78 6.77
CA GLY A 52 -15.33 8.96 5.91
C GLY A 52 -14.12 9.89 5.73
N CYS A 53 -13.01 9.70 6.45
CA CYS A 53 -11.80 10.53 6.30
C CYS A 53 -10.91 10.18 5.08
N GLY A 54 -11.44 9.51 4.05
CA GLY A 54 -10.71 9.30 2.80
C GLY A 54 -9.53 8.31 2.83
N LYS A 55 -9.34 7.49 3.88
CA LYS A 55 -8.19 6.57 4.00
C LYS A 55 -8.02 5.65 2.78
N THR A 56 -9.12 5.09 2.30
CA THR A 56 -9.12 4.22 1.11
C THR A 56 -8.86 5.00 -0.18
N LEU A 57 -9.26 6.28 -0.24
CA LEU A 57 -8.97 7.15 -1.39
C LEU A 57 -7.48 7.50 -1.44
N VAL A 58 -6.89 7.85 -0.29
CA VAL A 58 -5.45 8.12 -0.16
C VAL A 58 -4.63 6.90 -0.60
N ALA A 59 -4.99 5.70 -0.14
CA ALA A 59 -4.28 4.47 -0.53
C ALA A 59 -4.32 4.23 -2.05
N LYS A 60 -5.45 4.52 -2.71
CA LYS A 60 -5.59 4.42 -4.17
C LYS A 60 -4.75 5.49 -4.89
N ALA A 61 -4.79 6.74 -4.43
CA ALA A 61 -4.00 7.82 -5.02
C ALA A 61 -2.48 7.56 -4.93
N VAL A 62 -2.00 7.07 -3.78
CA VAL A 62 -0.59 6.68 -3.59
C VAL A 62 -0.18 5.59 -4.58
N SER A 63 -0.99 4.54 -4.74
CA SER A 63 -0.68 3.45 -5.68
C SER A 63 -0.61 3.94 -7.13
N ASN A 64 -1.47 4.89 -7.51
CA ASN A 64 -1.44 5.49 -8.83
C ASN A 64 -0.14 6.30 -9.05
N GLU A 65 0.30 7.07 -8.05
CA GLU A 65 1.54 7.87 -8.14
C GLU A 65 2.83 7.02 -8.17
N SER A 66 2.86 5.93 -7.39
CA SER A 66 4.01 5.02 -7.35
C SER A 66 4.07 4.09 -8.57
N LYS A 67 3.00 4.02 -9.37
CA LYS A 67 2.80 3.03 -10.44
C LYS A 67 3.03 1.58 -9.96
N ALA A 68 2.83 1.34 -8.66
CA ALA A 68 2.97 0.04 -8.03
C ALA A 68 1.66 -0.73 -8.11
N ASN A 69 1.75 -2.05 -8.04
CA ASN A 69 0.56 -2.91 -8.05
C ASN A 69 -0.25 -2.76 -6.75
N PHE A 70 -1.48 -2.26 -6.85
CA PHE A 70 -2.40 -2.20 -5.71
C PHE A 70 -3.06 -3.55 -5.43
N ILE A 71 -2.89 -4.08 -4.22
CA ILE A 71 -3.60 -5.27 -3.74
C ILE A 71 -4.48 -4.87 -2.55
N SER A 72 -5.78 -4.67 -2.80
CA SER A 72 -6.75 -4.38 -1.73
C SER A 72 -7.41 -5.65 -1.23
N ILE A 73 -7.46 -5.82 0.09
CA ILE A 73 -8.06 -7.00 0.73
C ILE A 73 -8.87 -6.53 1.92
N LYS A 74 -10.11 -6.98 2.04
CA LYS A 74 -10.90 -6.73 3.24
C LYS A 74 -10.65 -7.86 4.24
N GLY A 75 -10.47 -7.52 5.51
CA GLY A 75 -10.30 -8.50 6.60
C GLY A 75 -11.28 -9.70 6.56
N PRO A 76 -12.60 -9.50 6.35
CA PRO A 76 -13.53 -10.61 6.24
C PRO A 76 -13.34 -11.49 5.00
N GLU A 77 -12.69 -11.02 3.93
CA GLU A 77 -12.39 -11.86 2.76
C GLU A 77 -11.28 -12.89 3.05
N LEU A 78 -10.48 -12.68 4.10
CA LEU A 78 -9.45 -13.62 4.55
C LEU A 78 -9.99 -14.67 5.51
N LEU A 79 -11.18 -14.47 6.07
CA LEU A 79 -11.78 -15.37 7.05
C LEU A 79 -12.69 -16.37 6.33
N ASN A 80 -12.16 -17.56 6.07
CA ASN A 80 -12.96 -18.66 5.55
C ASN A 80 -13.44 -19.58 6.69
N LYS A 81 -14.64 -20.15 6.55
CA LYS A 81 -15.26 -21.01 7.59
C LYS A 81 -14.46 -22.31 7.82
N TYR A 82 -13.66 -22.71 6.84
CA TYR A 82 -12.88 -23.93 6.85
C TYR A 82 -11.47 -23.69 7.43
N VAL A 83 -11.14 -24.45 8.48
CA VAL A 83 -9.83 -24.39 9.16
C VAL A 83 -8.72 -24.70 8.15
N GLY A 84 -7.69 -23.85 8.09
CA GLY A 84 -6.53 -23.99 7.20
C GLY A 84 -6.66 -23.36 5.81
N GLU A 85 -7.88 -23.10 5.32
CA GLU A 85 -8.06 -22.40 4.04
C GLU A 85 -7.62 -20.93 4.11
N SER A 86 -7.90 -20.26 5.22
CA SER A 86 -7.50 -18.87 5.47
C SER A 86 -5.97 -18.69 5.42
N GLU A 87 -5.21 -19.62 6.02
CA GLU A 87 -3.74 -19.57 6.00
C GLU A 87 -3.17 -19.81 4.60
N ARG A 88 -3.77 -20.74 3.84
CA ARG A 88 -3.39 -20.98 2.44
C ARG A 88 -3.64 -19.74 1.59
N ALA A 89 -4.78 -19.07 1.77
CA ALA A 89 -5.11 -17.83 1.07
C ALA A 89 -4.08 -16.72 1.37
N ILE A 90 -3.71 -16.54 2.63
CA ILE A 90 -2.67 -15.58 3.04
C ILE A 90 -1.32 -15.92 2.39
N ARG A 91 -0.88 -17.19 2.41
CA ARG A 91 0.39 -17.58 1.77
C ARG A 91 0.39 -17.33 0.27
N GLN A 92 -0.70 -17.70 -0.42
CA GLN A 92 -0.82 -17.47 -1.86
C GLN A 92 -0.82 -15.98 -2.20
N LEU A 93 -1.49 -15.16 -1.37
CA LEU A 93 -1.52 -13.72 -1.51
C LEU A 93 -0.11 -13.11 -1.41
N PHE A 94 0.64 -13.42 -0.36
CA PHE A 94 2.02 -12.93 -0.22
C PHE A 94 2.92 -13.47 -1.33
N GLY A 95 2.67 -14.70 -1.82
CA GLY A 95 3.34 -15.24 -3.00
C GLY A 95 3.08 -14.41 -4.26
N ARG A 96 1.82 -14.04 -4.51
CA ARG A 96 1.44 -13.15 -5.63
C ARG A 96 2.03 -11.76 -5.49
N ALA A 97 2.04 -11.19 -4.28
CA ALA A 97 2.65 -9.90 -4.01
C ALA A 97 4.15 -9.93 -4.36
N ARG A 98 4.89 -10.92 -3.86
CA ARG A 98 6.33 -11.09 -4.19
C ARG A 98 6.58 -11.24 -5.69
N ALA A 99 5.74 -11.99 -6.40
CA ALA A 99 5.84 -12.15 -7.85
C ALA A 99 5.49 -10.87 -8.64
N SER A 100 4.75 -9.95 -8.02
CA SER A 100 4.27 -8.70 -8.65
C SER A 100 5.07 -7.47 -8.22
N ALA A 101 6.27 -7.67 -7.64
CA ALA A 101 7.16 -6.60 -7.24
C ALA A 101 7.55 -5.73 -8.45
N PRO A 102 7.59 -4.38 -8.33
CA PRO A 102 7.39 -3.58 -7.13
C PRO A 102 5.89 -3.38 -6.81
N CYS A 103 5.47 -3.84 -5.63
CA CYS A 103 4.11 -3.70 -5.10
C CYS A 103 4.15 -3.26 -3.63
#